data_AF-A0A9D9L9R1-F1
#
_entry.id   AF-A0A9D9L9R1-F1
#
_cell.length_a   1.000
_cell.length_b   1.000
_cell.length_c   1.000
_cell.angle_alpha   90.00
_cell.angle_beta   90.00
_cell.angle_gamma   90.00
#
_symmetry.space_group_name_H-M   'P 1'
#
loop_
_entity.id
_entity.type
_entity.pdbx_description
1 polymer ?
#
loop_
_entity_poly.entity_id
_entity_poly.type
_entity_poly.pdbx_seq_one_letter_code
_entity_poly.pdbx_strand_id
1 'polypeptide(L)'
;MTCLSKPCFNIVLVAPEIPQNTGTIGRLCVCTDASLHLIRPLGYSLDEAHLRRAGMDYWQYLDLTVYDNWDDFLERQHHPQRLFFCS
;
A
#
# COMPACT_ATOMS: atom_id res chain seq x y z
N MET A 1 6.34 25.75 9.44
CA MET A 1 6.30 24.93 8.20
C MET A 1 7.09 23.66 8.47
N THR A 2 6.48 22.72 9.17
CA THR A 2 7.09 21.42 9.46
C THR A 2 7.09 20.61 8.18
N CYS A 3 8.28 20.25 7.69
CA CYS A 3 8.44 19.11 6.79
C CYS A 3 7.73 17.92 7.45
N LEU A 4 6.60 17.49 6.90
CA LEU A 4 6.15 16.12 7.12
C LEU A 4 7.21 15.24 6.49
N SER A 5 8.09 14.71 7.33
CA SER A 5 9.07 13.70 6.98
C SER A 5 8.35 12.62 6.18
N LYS A 6 8.88 12.30 4.99
CA LYS A 6 8.43 11.13 4.24
C LYS A 6 8.24 9.94 5.19
N PRO A 7 7.18 9.14 5.02
CA PRO A 7 6.95 7.93 5.81
C PRO A 7 8.24 7.12 5.94
N CYS A 8 8.60 6.78 7.18
CA CYS A 8 9.88 6.12 7.46
C CYS A 8 9.94 4.69 6.90
N PHE A 9 8.78 4.07 6.65
CA PHE A 9 8.65 2.71 6.16
C PHE A 9 7.68 2.60 4.98
N ASN A 10 8.01 1.71 4.05
CA ASN A 10 7.22 1.40 2.87
C ASN A 10 6.86 -0.09 2.93
N ILE A 11 5.57 -0.41 2.94
CA ILE A 11 5.08 -1.78 2.87
C ILE A 11 4.58 -2.03 1.45
N VAL A 12 5.11 -3.06 0.79
CA VAL A 12 4.80 -3.38 -0.61
C VAL A 12 4.11 -4.73 -0.67
N LEU A 13 2.89 -4.76 -1.23
CA LEU A 13 2.16 -5.99 -1.50
C LEU A 13 2.18 -6.25 -3.01
N VAL A 14 2.79 -7.37 -3.40
CA VAL A 14 2.89 -7.79 -4.80
C VAL A 14 1.72 -8.71 -5.13
N ALA A 15 0.92 -8.34 -6.12
CA ALA A 15 -0.24 -9.08 -6.58
C ALA A 15 -1.17 -9.61 -5.44
N PRO A 16 -1.62 -8.75 -4.50
CA PRO A 16 -2.41 -9.20 -3.37
C PRO A 16 -3.77 -9.75 -3.81
N GLU A 17 -4.14 -10.92 -3.31
CA GLU A 17 -5.37 -11.61 -3.72
C GLU A 17 -6.54 -11.43 -2.74
N ILE A 18 -6.25 -11.33 -1.45
CA ILE A 18 -7.27 -11.34 -0.38
C ILE A 18 -7.47 -9.93 0.17
N PRO A 19 -8.65 -9.28 -0.03
CA PRO A 19 -8.86 -7.89 0.37
C PRO A 19 -8.71 -7.69 1.89
N GLN A 20 -9.13 -8.66 2.71
CA GLN A 20 -9.02 -8.57 4.16
C GLN A 20 -7.57 -8.47 4.65
N ASN A 21 -6.63 -9.13 3.97
CA ASN A 21 -5.21 -9.06 4.32
C ASN A 21 -4.66 -7.66 4.04
N THR A 22 -4.94 -7.13 2.84
CA THR A 22 -4.55 -5.75 2.49
C THR A 22 -5.20 -4.74 3.42
N GLY A 23 -6.45 -4.96 3.83
CA GLY A 23 -7.11 -4.12 4.82
C GLY A 23 -6.35 -4.08 6.15
N THR A 24 -6.09 -5.23 6.76
CA THR A 24 -5.35 -5.30 8.02
C THR A 24 -3.98 -4.60 7.92
N ILE A 25 -3.27 -4.80 6.81
CA ILE A 25 -1.97 -4.15 6.55
C ILE A 25 -2.14 -2.64 6.32
N GLY A 26 -3.19 -2.20 5.64
CA GLY A 26 -3.50 -0.79 5.48
C GLY A 26 -3.78 -0.12 6.82
N ARG A 27 -4.51 -0.77 7.72
CA ARG A 27 -4.73 -0.25 9.08
C ARG A 27 -3.41 -0.13 9.84
N LEU A 28 -2.51 -1.11 9.72
CA LEU A 28 -1.16 -1.02 10.28
C LEU A 28 -0.42 0.21 9.72
N CYS A 29 -0.45 0.42 8.40
CA CYS A 29 0.21 1.55 7.75
C CYS A 29 -0.26 2.90 8.31
N VAL A 30 -1.58 3.07 8.48
CA VAL A 30 -2.16 4.28 9.10
C VAL A 30 -1.69 4.45 10.55
N CYS A 31 -1.64 3.38 11.33
CA CYS A 31 -1.21 3.44 12.74
C CYS A 31 0.30 3.72 12.91
N THR A 32 1.12 3.36 11.93
CA THR A 32 2.59 3.49 12.00
C THR A 32 3.16 4.59 11.12
N ASP A 33 2.32 5.37 10.46
CA ASP A 33 2.73 6.39 9.47
C ASP A 33 3.66 5.80 8.39
N ALA A 34 3.28 4.63 7.87
CA ALA A 34 3.96 3.94 6.78
C ALA A 34 3.17 4.08 5.47
N SER A 35 3.87 4.11 4.34
CA SER A 35 3.23 4.09 3.02
C SER A 35 2.86 2.67 2.61
N LEU A 36 1.70 2.49 1.99
CA LEU A 36 1.27 1.24 1.38
C LEU A 36 1.43 1.30 -0.14
N HIS A 37 2.11 0.30 -0.70
CA HIS A 37 2.33 0.13 -2.12
C HIS A 37 1.66 -1.16 -2.59
N LEU A 38 0.79 -1.08 -3.59
CA LEU A 38 0.11 -2.23 -4.18
C LEU A 38 0.56 -2.41 -5.62
N ILE A 39 1.10 -3.57 -5.97
CA ILE A 39 1.51 -3.89 -7.34
C ILE A 39 0.48 -4.83 -7.96
N ARG A 40 -0.06 -4.45 -9.13
CA ARG A 40 -1.03 -5.24 -9.89
C ARG A 40 -0.44 -6.58 -10.38
N PRO A 41 -1.29 -7.58 -10.69
CA PRO A 41 -2.76 -7.56 -10.64
C PRO A 41 -3.30 -7.70 -9.21
N LEU A 42 -4.34 -6.93 -8.88
CA LEU A 42 -5.04 -7.08 -7.60
C LEU A 42 -6.16 -8.12 -7.76
N GLY A 43 -6.27 -9.07 -6.83
CA GLY A 43 -7.35 -10.06 -6.83
C GLY A 43 -8.71 -9.51 -6.39
N TYR A 44 -8.82 -8.20 -6.13
CA TYR A 44 -10.03 -7.52 -5.67
C TYR A 44 -10.09 -6.08 -6.21
N SER A 45 -11.28 -5.49 -6.16
CA SER A 45 -11.48 -4.08 -6.53
C SER A 45 -11.20 -3.14 -5.36
N LEU A 46 -10.59 -1.99 -5.67
CA LEU A 46 -10.37 -0.86 -4.76
C LEU A 46 -11.50 0.17 -4.79
N ASP A 47 -12.63 -0.13 -5.44
CA ASP A 47 -13.76 0.81 -5.48
C ASP A 47 -14.29 1.09 -4.07
N GLU A 48 -14.72 2.33 -3.82
CA GLU A 48 -15.22 2.79 -2.51
C GLU A 48 -16.29 1.86 -1.92
N ALA A 49 -17.20 1.34 -2.75
CA ALA A 49 -18.23 0.41 -2.33
C ALA A 49 -17.66 -0.95 -1.84
N HIS A 50 -16.59 -1.45 -2.47
CA HIS A 50 -15.89 -2.66 -2.02
C HIS A 50 -15.12 -2.42 -0.73
N LEU A 51 -14.40 -1.29 -0.64
CA LEU A 51 -13.65 -0.89 0.55
C LEU A 51 -14.56 -0.72 1.77
N ARG A 52 -15.70 -0.03 1.63
CA ARG A 52 -16.70 0.12 2.70
C ARG A 52 -17.25 -1.22 3.17
N ARG A 53 -17.59 -2.13 2.25
CA ARG A 53 -18.10 -3.46 2.61
C ARG A 53 -17.07 -4.31 3.34
N ALA A 54 -15.79 -4.13 3.02
CA ALA A 54 -14.69 -4.82 3.68
C ALA A 54 -14.30 -4.21 5.04
N GLY A 55 -15.03 -3.19 5.52
CA GLY A 55 -14.73 -2.55 6.81
C GLY A 55 -13.46 -1.68 6.77
N MET A 56 -13.13 -1.13 5.61
CA MET A 56 -11.95 -0.28 5.39
C MET A 56 -12.31 1.22 5.44
N ASP A 57 -12.92 1.64 6.55
CA ASP A 57 -13.30 3.05 6.81
C ASP A 57 -12.11 4.01 6.91
N TYR A 58 -10.92 3.48 7.22
CA TYR A 58 -9.66 4.22 7.30
C TYR A 58 -8.95 4.41 5.95
N TRP A 59 -9.44 3.81 4.86
CA TRP A 59 -8.70 3.73 3.59
C TRP A 59 -8.30 5.10 3.01
N GLN A 60 -9.13 6.12 3.25
CA GLN A 60 -8.86 7.52 2.85
C GLN A 60 -7.64 8.16 3.54
N TYR A 61 -7.18 7.58 4.65
CA TYR A 61 -6.02 8.07 5.41
C TYR A 61 -4.71 7.37 5.00
N LEU A 62 -4.77 6.42 4.08
CA LEU A 62 -3.57 5.76 3.58
C LEU A 62 -2.78 6.69 2.64
N ASP A 63 -1.48 6.77 2.88
CA ASP A 63 -0.53 7.09 1.81
C ASP A 63 -0.38 5.84 0.92
N LEU A 64 -1.27 5.75 -0.07
CA LEU A 64 -1.41 4.60 -0.96
C LEU A 64 -0.91 4.93 -2.36
N THR A 65 -0.03 4.09 -2.90
CA THR A 65 0.32 4.10 -4.32
C THR A 65 0.05 2.74 -4.96
N VAL A 66 -0.56 2.74 -6.15
CA VAL A 66 -0.80 1.54 -6.95
C VAL A 66 0.08 1.58 -8.19
N TYR A 67 0.67 0.43 -8.52
CA TYR A 67 1.59 0.24 -9.64
C TYR A 67 1.07 -0.82 -10.60
N ASP A 68 1.37 -0.66 -11.88
CA ASP A 68 0.92 -1.61 -12.92
C ASP A 68 1.71 -2.92 -12.91
N ASN A 69 2.99 -2.86 -12.55
CA ASN A 69 3.88 -4.02 -12.44
C ASN A 69 5.10 -3.66 -11.57
N TRP A 70 6.02 -4.61 -11.42
CA TRP A 70 7.23 -4.45 -10.61
C TRP A 70 8.17 -3.36 -11.13
N ASP A 71 8.31 -3.21 -12.45
CA ASP A 71 9.19 -2.21 -13.04
C ASP A 71 8.65 -0.79 -12.83
N ASP A 72 7.33 -0.59 -12.97
CA ASP A 72 6.66 0.68 -12.65
C ASP A 72 6.89 1.09 -11.19
N PHE A 73 6.87 0.12 -10.26
CA PHE A 73 7.24 0.34 -8.87
C PHE A 73 8.70 0.79 -8.72
N LEU A 74 9.64 0.09 -9.34
CA LEU A 74 11.06 0.41 -9.24
C LEU A 74 11.38 1.81 -9.80
N GLU A 75 10.82 2.16 -10.95
CA GLU A 75 11.04 3.46 -11.60
C GLU A 75 10.49 4.60 -10.76
N ARG A 76 9.23 4.50 -10.33
CA ARG A 76 8.54 5.54 -9.56
C ARG A 76 9.08 5.68 -8.13
N GLN A 77 9.68 4.63 -7.58
CA GLN A 77 10.39 4.68 -6.29
C GLN A 77 11.90 4.97 -6.42
N HIS A 78 12.37 5.34 -7.62
CA HIS A 78 13.75 5.70 -7.88
C HIS A 78 14.76 4.62 -7.45
N HIS A 79 14.42 3.35 -7.72
CA HIS A 79 15.20 2.17 -7.38
C HIS A 79 15.58 2.12 -5.88
N PRO A 80 14.68 1.62 -5.02
CA PRO A 80 14.93 1.56 -3.58
C PRO A 80 16.20 0.78 -3.26
N GLN A 81 17.10 1.39 -2.49
CA GLN A 81 18.41 0.80 -2.17
C GLN A 81 18.35 -0.40 -1.22
N ARG A 82 17.25 -0.54 -0.47
CA ARG A 82 17.05 -1.62 0.51
C ARG A 82 15.66 -2.21 0.34
N LEU A 83 15.61 -3.49 0.03
CA LEU A 83 14.39 -4.29 -0.06
C LEU A 83 14.54 -5.50 0.86
N PHE A 84 13.49 -5.77 1.64
CA PHE A 84 13.40 -6.95 2.48
C PHE A 84 12.19 -7.76 2.00
N PHE A 85 12.40 -9.05 1.78
CA PHE A 85 11.37 -9.96 1.29
C PHE A 85 10.93 -10.90 2.40
N CYS A 86 9.62 -11.02 2.58
CA CYS A 86 8.98 -11.93 3.52
C CYS A 86 8.06 -12.87 2.72
N SER A 87 8.18 -14.18 2.96
CA SER A 87 7.36 -15.23 2.35
C SER A 87 6.37 -15.81 3.34
#